data_AF-A0A3M1A3N9-F1
#
_entry.id   AF-A0A3M1A3N9-F1
#
_cell.length_a   1.000
_cell.length_b   1.000
_cell.length_c   1.000
_cell.angle_alpha   90.00
_cell.angle_beta   90.00
_cell.angle_gamma   90.00
#
_symmetry.space_group_name_H-M   'P 1'
#
loop_
_entity.id
_entity.type
_entity.pdbx_description
1 polymer ?
#
loop_
_entity_poly.entity_id
_entity_poly.type
_entity_poly.pdbx_seq_one_letter_code
_entity_poly.pdbx_strand_id
1 'polypeptide(L)' 'MTITEKILAKHAGKSKVEPGENIWVDVDILMTHDVCGPPTISIFKKQFGQSAKVWDREKVVIIP' A
#
# COMPACT_ATOMS: atom_id res chain seq x y z
N MET A 1 -22.51 -2.33 7.77
CA MET A 1 -21.14 -2.55 7.29
C MET A 1 -20.74 -4.01 7.43
N THR A 2 -20.29 -4.61 6.33
CA THR A 2 -19.61 -5.92 6.26
C THR A 2 -18.26 -5.86 6.97
N ILE A 3 -17.57 -7.00 7.12
CA ILE A 3 -16.21 -7.04 7.67
C ILE A 3 -15.23 -6.23 6.82
N THR A 4 -15.31 -6.34 5.49
CA THR A 4 -14.46 -5.60 4.55
C THR A 4 -14.66 -4.09 4.68
N GLU A 5 -15.90 -3.62 4.74
CA GLU A 5 -16.21 -2.20 4.93
C GLU A 5 -15.68 -1.68 6.27
N LYS A 6 -15.76 -2.48 7.35
CA LYS A 6 -15.21 -2.08 8.66
C LYS A 6 -13.68 -1.94 8.63
N ILE A 7 -12.96 -2.85 7.98
CA ILE A 7 -11.50 -2.79 7.84
C ILE A 7 -11.10 -1.57 7.03
N LEU A 8 -11.73 -1.37 5.87
CA LEU A 8 -11.47 -0.22 5.00
C LEU A 8 -11.81 1.11 5.68
N ALA A 9 -12.95 1.21 6.36
CA ALA A 9 -13.33 2.41 7.12
C ALA A 9 -12.29 2.75 8.19
N LYS A 10 -11.82 1.74 8.94
CA LYS A 10 -10.78 1.91 9.96
C LYS A 10 -9.48 2.45 9.36
N HIS A 11 -8.97 1.85 8.28
CA HIS A 11 -7.71 2.30 7.66
C HIS A 11 -7.86 3.59 6.84
N ALA A 12 -9.08 3.97 6.48
CA ALA A 12 -9.38 5.27 5.89
C ALA A 12 -9.65 6.37 6.92
N GLY A 13 -9.62 6.07 8.22
CA GLY A 13 -9.97 7.04 9.27
C GLY A 13 -11.43 7.50 9.24
N LYS A 14 -12.33 6.68 8.69
CA LYS A 14 -13.77 6.97 8.52
C LYS A 14 -14.62 6.15 9.48
N SER A 15 -15.78 6.69 9.87
CA SER A 15 -16.77 5.98 10.70
C SER A 15 -17.56 4.93 9.91
N LYS A 16 -17.71 5.13 8.60
CA LYS A 16 -18.30 4.18 7.66
C LYS A 16 -17.75 4.38 6.24
N VAL A 17 -17.87 3.32 5.43
CA VAL A 17 -17.67 3.36 3.97
C VAL A 17 -18.74 2.51 3.30
N GLU A 18 -19.03 2.79 2.04
CA GLU A 18 -20.04 2.09 1.24
C GLU A 18 -19.47 1.63 -0.11
N PRO A 19 -20.01 0.56 -0.74
CA PRO A 19 -19.51 0.08 -2.03
C PRO A 19 -19.64 1.15 -3.13
N GLY A 20 -18.58 1.32 -3.91
CA GLY A 20 -18.49 2.36 -4.95
C GLY A 20 -17.88 3.69 -4.47
N GLU A 21 -17.56 3.81 -3.19
CA GLU A 21 -16.86 4.98 -2.66
C GLU A 21 -15.34 4.92 -2.95
N ASN A 22 -14.77 6.04 -3.39
CA ASN A 22 -13.31 6.20 -3.47
C ASN A 22 -12.76 6.65 -2.10
N ILE A 23 -11.80 5.89 -1.56
CA ILE A 23 -11.20 6.15 -0.26
C ILE A 23 -9.68 6.09 -0.34
N TRP A 24 -9.01 6.81 0.57
CA TRP A 24 -7.59 6.66 0.83
C TRP A 24 -7.42 5.82 2.08
N VAL A 25 -6.49 4.88 2.08
CA VAL A 25 -6.20 4.02 3.23
C VAL A 25 -4.72 4.10 3.59
N ASP A 26 -4.42 4.04 4.89
CA ASP A 26 -3.06 3.76 5.36
C ASP A 26 -2.79 2.25 5.20
N VAL A 27 -1.76 1.91 4.44
CA VAL A 27 -1.41 0.52 4.12
C VAL A 27 -0.60 -0.07 5.28
N ASP A 28 -1.06 -1.21 5.79
CA ASP A 28 -0.36 -1.91 6.87
C ASP A 28 0.92 -2.61 6.39
N ILE A 29 0.84 -3.38 5.29
CA ILE A 29 1.97 -4.12 4.71
C ILE A 29 1.90 -4.08 3.19
N LEU A 30 3.03 -3.82 2.53
CA LEU A 30 3.24 -4.04 1.10
C LEU A 30 4.23 -5.18 0.91
N MET A 31 3.81 -6.23 0.20
CA MET A 31 4.65 -7.36 -0.13
C MET A 31 4.91 -7.43 -1.64
N THR A 32 6.14 -7.76 -2.03
CA THR A 32 6.48 -8.15 -3.40
C THR A 32 7.39 -9.37 -3.41
N HIS A 33 7.50 -10.04 -4.57
CA HIS A 33 8.29 -11.25 -4.81
C HIS A 33 9.21 -11.07 -6.02
N ASP A 34 10.07 -12.04 -6.28
CA ASP A 34 11.13 -12.04 -7.31
C ASP A 34 10.76 -11.38 -8.64
N VAL A 35 9.68 -11.80 -9.29
CA VAL A 35 9.30 -11.32 -10.63
C VAL A 35 8.78 -9.89 -10.60
N CYS A 36 8.03 -9.52 -9.56
CA CYS A 36 7.38 -8.21 -9.46
C CYS A 36 8.23 -7.14 -8.75
N GLY A 37 9.26 -7.53 -7.99
CA GLY A 37 10.09 -6.64 -7.18
C GLY A 37 10.96 -5.69 -8.02
N PRO A 38 11.92 -6.19 -8.81
CA PRO A 38 12.85 -5.38 -9.60
C PRO A 38 12.18 -4.33 -10.50
N PRO A 39 11.13 -4.64 -11.31
CA PRO A 39 10.50 -3.63 -12.15
C PRO A 39 9.79 -2.54 -11.32
N THR A 40 9.11 -2.90 -10.22
CA THR A 40 8.45 -1.94 -9.32
C THR A 40 9.46 -0.99 -8.68
N ILE A 41 10.58 -1.51 -8.20
CA ILE A 41 11.66 -0.71 -7.60
C ILE A 41 12.27 0.25 -8.64
N SER A 42 12.50 -0.24 -9.87
CA SER A 42 13.03 0.58 -10.97
C SER A 42 12.08 1.74 -11.31
N ILE A 43 10.77 1.47 -11.43
CA ILE A 43 9.76 2.50 -11.68
C ILE A 43 9.72 3.50 -10.52
N PHE A 44 9.73 3.03 -9.26
CA PHE A 44 9.72 3.90 -8.09
C PHE A 44 10.91 4.86 -8.10
N LYS A 45 12.13 4.37 -8.33
CA LYS A 45 13.33 5.21 -8.43
C LYS A 45 13.32 6.16 -9.63
N LYS A 46 12.73 5.75 -10.75
CA LYS A 46 12.54 6.61 -11.93
C LYS A 46 11.58 7.76 -11.65
N GLN A 47 10.47 7.50 -10.95
CA GLN A 47 9.41 8.49 -10.70
C GLN A 47 9.75 9.42 -9.52
N PHE A 48 10.39 8.90 -8.47
CA PHE A 48 10.61 9.62 -7.21
C PHE A 48 12.09 9.97 -6.95
N GLY A 49 13.00 9.54 -7.81
CA GLY A 49 14.44 9.81 -7.73
C GLY A 49 15.26 8.68 -7.10
N GLN A 50 16.57 8.66 -7.39
CA GLN A 50 17.48 7.60 -6.93
C GLN A 50 17.62 7.55 -5.41
N SER A 51 17.50 8.70 -4.73
CA SER A 51 17.54 8.82 -3.27
C SER A 51 16.19 8.60 -2.58
N ALA A 52 15.11 8.30 -3.32
CA ALA A 52 13.78 8.10 -2.75
C ALA A 52 13.77 6.97 -1.71
N LYS A 53 13.04 7.18 -0.61
CA LYS A 53 12.84 6.20 0.45
C LYS A 53 11.38 5.74 0.45
N VAL A 54 11.16 4.49 0.81
CA VAL A 54 9.80 3.98 1.10
C VAL A 54 9.22 4.71 2.31
N TRP A 55 7.90 4.72 2.44
CA TRP A 55 7.23 5.42 3.56
C TRP A 55 7.56 4.79 4.91
N ASP A 56 7.69 3.46 4.95
CA ASP A 56 8.07 2.69 6.13
C ASP A 56 8.79 1.41 5.68
N ARG A 57 10.01 1.18 6.19
CA ARG A 57 10.82 0.01 5.85
C ARG A 57 10.39 -1.27 6.57
N GLU A 58 9.72 -1.14 7.73
CA GLU A 58 9.24 -2.28 8.51
C GLU A 58 7.94 -2.84 7.91
N LYS A 59 7.23 -2.02 7.12
CA LYS A 59 6.00 -2.40 6.42
C LYS A 59 6.21 -2.90 4.99
N VAL A 60 7.45 -2.97 4.51
CA VAL A 60 7.79 -3.47 3.17
C VAL A 60 8.46 -4.83 3.26
N VAL A 61 7.78 -5.85 2.73
CA VAL A 61 8.26 -7.23 2.70
C VAL A 61 8.68 -7.59 1.29
N ILE A 62 9.91 -8.09 1.14
CA ILE A 62 10.43 -8.61 -0.13
C ILE A 62 10.80 -10.06 0.10
N ILE A 63 10.16 -10.96 -0.64
CA ILE A 63 10.49 -12.38 -0.61
C ILE A 63 11.27 -12.79 -1.87
N PRO A 64 12.19 -13.76 -1.76
CA PRO A 64 12.93 -14.29 -2.91
C PRO A 64 12.05 -15.04 -3.89
#